data_AF-A0AAU7T9Q0-F1
#
_entry.id   AF-A0AAU7T9Q0-F1
#
_cell.length_a   1.000
_cell.length_b   1.000
_cell.length_c   1.000
_cell.angle_alpha   90.00
_cell.angle_beta   90.00
_cell.angle_gamma   90.00
#
_symmetry.space_group_name_H-M   'P 1'
#
loop_
_entity.id
_entity.type
_entity.pdbx_description
1 polymer ?
#
loop_
_entity_poly.entity_id
_entity_poly.type
_entity_poly.pdbx_seq_one_letter_code
_entity_poly.pdbx_strand_id
1 'polypeptide(L)'
;MNPYYVTTAIPYVNAAPHLGHALEFVQADVLARHRRLRGQPVRFLSGTDDHALKNVLAARNAGVPVADFVNAAADRFQALQDVLELSCDDYIRTSSDPRHRPGVEYLWQRCAEAGDFYRHSYTGFYCVGCEQFYEVDDVCPEHGTAPEQVIETNWFFRLSPYRDQIKDAITSGNVTINPPQKRNEVLALLDNGVQDFSVSRPAARASGWGIPVPHDPDQVIYVWWDALTNYLTALGEEYNYWWAGDGERVHVIGKGITRFHAVYWIGLLLSAGLPLPTTIHVHDYVNVGGAKLSKSTGNIVDPVDLVTTFGTDALRWWITREVPLLGDTEFTTARLIQAYNTDLANGLGNLANRTLTLLHTQYGGQPHVDEAPVNGPTWDSTALETACTALPANIDAALETADFRAATAHLVATVNLANQLLNAAEPWKRHGTDTHRLLSRIVQACRTIATELTPFCPAGAARLASQLTNLAAPEPTFTRLT
;
A
#
# COMPACT_ATOMS: atom_id res chain seq x y z
N MET A 1 -0.28 23.75 -0.75
CA MET A 1 -0.89 22.41 -0.61
C MET A 1 -0.34 21.79 0.65
N ASN A 2 -1.17 21.09 1.43
CA ASN A 2 -0.72 20.47 2.69
C ASN A 2 0.21 19.29 2.38
N PRO A 3 1.26 19.02 3.17
CA PRO A 3 2.12 17.86 3.01
C PRO A 3 1.32 16.55 3.11
N TYR A 4 1.69 15.54 2.33
CA TYR A 4 1.11 14.20 2.36
C TYR A 4 2.18 13.17 2.67
N TYR A 5 2.16 12.63 3.89
CA TYR A 5 3.07 11.60 4.33
C TYR A 5 2.35 10.25 4.36
N VAL A 6 2.73 9.33 3.48
CA VAL A 6 2.16 7.99 3.39
C VAL A 6 3.19 6.92 3.74
N THR A 7 2.78 5.91 4.49
CA THR A 7 3.64 4.81 4.93
C THR A 7 3.01 3.47 4.60
N THR A 8 3.84 2.46 4.32
CA THR A 8 3.44 1.05 4.46
C THR A 8 3.68 0.61 5.90
N ALA A 9 3.15 -0.54 6.30
CA ALA A 9 3.73 -1.27 7.42
C ALA A 9 5.14 -1.75 7.04
N ILE A 10 5.95 -2.03 8.07
CA ILE A 10 7.30 -2.60 7.91
C ILE A 10 7.24 -4.11 8.19
N PRO A 11 7.48 -4.98 7.19
CA PRO A 11 7.38 -6.43 7.38
C PRO A 11 8.50 -6.98 8.26
N TYR A 12 8.17 -8.04 9.00
CA TYR A 12 9.18 -8.91 9.59
C TYR A 12 10.00 -9.59 8.49
N VAL A 13 11.31 -9.62 8.68
CA VAL A 13 12.26 -10.19 7.69
C VAL A 13 12.56 -11.68 7.92
N ASN A 14 11.72 -12.39 8.67
CA ASN A 14 11.90 -13.80 9.02
C ASN A 14 11.65 -14.76 7.83
N ALA A 15 11.08 -14.27 6.74
CA ALA A 15 10.76 -15.03 5.54
C ALA A 15 10.97 -14.18 4.27
N ALA A 16 10.93 -14.81 3.10
CA ALA A 16 10.95 -14.09 1.83
C ALA A 16 9.66 -13.29 1.64
N PRO A 17 9.70 -12.18 0.87
CA PRO A 17 8.49 -11.46 0.48
C PRO A 17 7.52 -12.34 -0.30
N HIS A 18 6.27 -11.91 -0.37
CA HIS A 18 5.19 -12.61 -1.06
C HIS A 18 4.15 -11.61 -1.57
N LEU A 19 3.22 -12.06 -2.40
CA LEU A 19 2.19 -11.21 -3.03
C LEU A 19 1.43 -10.30 -2.05
N GLY A 20 1.14 -10.77 -0.82
CA GLY A 20 0.54 -9.92 0.22
C GLY A 20 1.35 -8.68 0.61
N HIS A 21 2.69 -8.74 0.57
CA HIS A 21 3.55 -7.56 0.79
C HIS A 21 3.51 -6.62 -0.42
N ALA A 22 3.57 -7.19 -1.63
CA ALA A 22 3.47 -6.43 -2.87
C ALA A 22 2.13 -5.68 -2.99
N LEU A 23 1.03 -6.26 -2.49
CA LEU A 23 -0.27 -5.59 -2.40
C LEU A 23 -0.17 -4.26 -1.65
N GLU A 24 0.29 -4.28 -0.40
CA GLU A 24 0.37 -3.09 0.45
C GLU A 24 1.31 -2.04 -0.16
N PHE A 25 2.47 -2.48 -0.65
CA PHE A 25 3.48 -1.60 -1.23
C PHE A 25 2.99 -0.90 -2.50
N VAL A 26 2.32 -1.63 -3.40
CA VAL A 26 1.76 -1.05 -4.62
C VAL A 26 0.60 -0.11 -4.30
N GLN A 27 -0.28 -0.46 -3.34
CA GLN A 27 -1.38 0.42 -2.95
C GLN A 27 -0.89 1.75 -2.37
N ALA A 28 0.10 1.72 -1.48
CA ALA A 28 0.72 2.93 -0.93
C ALA A 28 1.42 3.75 -2.03
N ASP A 29 2.13 3.10 -2.95
CA ASP A 29 2.79 3.75 -4.08
C ASP A 29 1.79 4.43 -5.03
N VAL A 30 0.64 3.82 -5.30
CA VAL A 30 -0.43 4.40 -6.11
C VAL A 30 -0.95 5.68 -5.45
N LEU A 31 -1.21 5.67 -4.14
CA LEU A 31 -1.62 6.87 -3.40
C LEU A 31 -0.54 7.96 -3.46
N ALA A 32 0.72 7.61 -3.23
CA ALA A 32 1.85 8.54 -3.30
C ALA A 32 1.96 9.18 -4.70
N ARG A 33 1.98 8.38 -5.76
CA ARG A 33 2.06 8.85 -7.15
C ARG A 33 0.85 9.69 -7.55
N HIS A 34 -0.35 9.32 -7.09
CA HIS A 34 -1.56 10.08 -7.34
C HIS A 34 -1.49 11.48 -6.72
N ARG A 35 -1.11 11.59 -5.44
CA ARG A 35 -0.95 12.89 -4.78
C ARG A 35 0.15 13.74 -5.42
N ARG A 36 1.28 13.12 -5.83
CA ARG A 36 2.33 13.80 -6.61
C ARG A 36 1.81 14.30 -7.95
N LEU A 37 1.00 13.51 -8.66
CA LEU A 37 0.38 13.90 -9.94
C LEU A 37 -0.54 15.12 -9.79
N ARG A 38 -1.17 15.28 -8.62
CA ARG A 38 -1.96 16.47 -8.26
C ARG A 38 -1.14 17.65 -7.73
N GLY A 39 0.19 17.54 -7.71
CA GLY A 39 1.11 18.60 -7.31
C GLY A 39 1.32 18.75 -5.80
N GLN A 40 0.86 17.78 -4.99
CA GLN A 40 1.03 17.82 -3.54
C GLN A 40 2.48 17.44 -3.17
N PRO A 41 3.09 18.07 -2.14
CA PRO A 41 4.33 17.58 -1.54
C PRO A 41 4.07 16.22 -0.90
N VAL A 42 4.80 15.19 -1.33
CA VAL A 42 4.62 13.81 -0.85
C VAL A 42 5.91 13.27 -0.26
N ARG A 43 5.78 12.59 0.88
CA ARG A 43 6.80 11.71 1.45
C ARG A 43 6.21 10.29 1.51
N PHE A 44 6.87 9.32 0.89
CA PHE A 44 6.48 7.91 0.92
C PHE A 44 7.56 7.09 1.63
N LEU A 45 7.20 6.51 2.79
CA LEU A 45 8.07 5.65 3.59
C LEU A 45 7.67 4.17 3.46
N SER A 46 8.68 3.32 3.33
CA SER A 46 8.60 1.89 3.61
C SER A 46 9.80 1.45 4.46
N GLY A 47 9.97 0.15 4.71
CA GLY A 47 11.07 -0.32 5.54
C GLY A 47 10.99 -1.79 5.91
N THR A 48 11.74 -2.19 6.94
CA THR A 48 11.70 -3.53 7.55
C THR A 48 11.71 -3.48 9.07
N ASP A 49 11.01 -4.44 9.66
CA ASP A 49 11.06 -4.70 11.09
C ASP A 49 12.05 -5.83 11.39
N ASP A 50 13.16 -5.41 11.98
CA ASP A 50 14.35 -6.22 12.16
C ASP A 50 14.41 -6.87 13.55
N HIS A 51 13.66 -6.38 14.54
CA HIS A 51 13.83 -6.76 15.95
C HIS A 51 12.93 -7.91 16.43
N ALA A 52 11.99 -8.38 15.60
CA ALA A 52 11.10 -9.47 15.95
C ALA A 52 11.85 -10.74 16.41
N LEU A 53 11.34 -11.42 17.44
CA LEU A 53 11.88 -12.69 17.93
C LEU A 53 11.85 -13.76 16.83
N LYS A 54 10.86 -13.68 15.92
CA LYS A 54 10.84 -14.49 14.69
C LYS A 54 12.12 -14.43 13.87
N ASN A 55 12.74 -13.26 13.75
CA ASN A 55 13.99 -13.10 12.98
C ASN A 55 15.11 -13.89 13.67
N VAL A 56 15.20 -13.81 14.99
CA VAL A 56 16.16 -14.57 15.81
C VAL A 56 15.97 -16.08 15.62
N LEU A 57 14.72 -16.56 15.68
CA LEU A 57 14.42 -17.97 15.50
C LEU A 57 14.72 -18.46 14.07
N ALA A 58 14.39 -17.66 13.06
CA ALA A 58 14.69 -17.97 11.67
C ALA A 58 16.20 -18.04 11.40
N ALA A 59 16.97 -17.09 11.95
CA ALA A 59 18.43 -17.08 11.85
C ALA A 59 19.06 -18.31 12.53
N ARG A 60 18.60 -18.66 13.74
CA ARG A 60 19.04 -19.88 14.44
C ARG A 60 18.74 -21.14 13.63
N ASN A 61 17.54 -21.26 13.07
CA ASN A 61 17.17 -22.40 12.22
C ASN A 61 18.00 -22.49 10.93
N ALA A 62 18.42 -21.34 10.40
CA ALA A 62 19.31 -21.26 9.24
C ALA A 62 20.80 -21.45 9.59
N GLY A 63 21.16 -21.50 10.88
CA GLY A 63 22.54 -21.67 11.34
C GLY A 63 23.44 -20.44 11.07
N VAL A 64 22.88 -19.24 10.97
CA VAL A 64 23.60 -18.00 10.66
C VAL A 64 23.43 -16.95 11.78
N PRO A 65 24.36 -15.99 11.94
CA PRO A 65 24.18 -14.88 12.88
C PRO A 65 22.92 -14.06 12.58
N VAL A 66 22.25 -13.55 13.62
CA VAL A 66 20.99 -12.81 13.49
C VAL A 66 21.14 -11.56 12.63
N ALA A 67 22.21 -10.78 12.85
CA ALA A 67 22.47 -9.57 12.08
C ALA A 67 22.66 -9.87 10.59
N ASP A 68 23.42 -10.90 10.25
CA ASP A 68 23.66 -11.30 8.85
C ASP A 68 22.36 -11.77 8.18
N PHE A 69 21.55 -12.54 8.91
CA PHE A 69 20.24 -12.99 8.42
C PHE A 69 19.29 -11.82 8.15
N VAL A 70 19.17 -10.90 9.12
CA VAL A 70 18.31 -9.72 9.04
C VAL A 70 18.76 -8.83 7.89
N ASN A 71 20.05 -8.52 7.76
CA ASN A 71 20.56 -7.69 6.68
C ASN A 71 20.26 -8.30 5.30
N ALA A 72 20.58 -9.58 5.10
CA ALA A 72 20.31 -10.25 3.82
C ALA A 72 18.82 -10.41 3.52
N ALA A 73 17.98 -10.50 4.54
CA ALA A 73 16.53 -10.53 4.38
C ALA A 73 15.95 -9.14 4.08
N ALA A 74 16.43 -8.10 4.76
CA ALA A 74 16.03 -6.72 4.49
C ALA A 74 16.44 -6.27 3.08
N ASP A 75 17.61 -6.68 2.59
CA ASP A 75 18.03 -6.43 1.21
C ASP A 75 17.03 -7.00 0.19
N ARG A 76 16.48 -8.19 0.45
CA ARG A 76 15.47 -8.81 -0.43
C ARG A 76 14.14 -8.06 -0.43
N PHE A 77 13.72 -7.53 0.71
CA PHE A 77 12.52 -6.68 0.78
C PHE A 77 12.76 -5.33 0.10
N GLN A 78 13.91 -4.69 0.33
CA GLN A 78 14.22 -3.42 -0.31
C GLN A 78 14.36 -3.56 -1.83
N ALA A 79 14.88 -4.68 -2.34
CA ALA A 79 14.94 -4.95 -3.78
C ALA A 79 13.56 -4.97 -4.47
N LEU A 80 12.47 -5.16 -3.72
CA LEU A 80 11.12 -5.04 -4.28
C LEU A 80 10.79 -3.63 -4.76
N GLN A 81 11.49 -2.60 -4.27
CA GLN A 81 11.33 -1.23 -4.74
C GLN A 81 11.56 -1.14 -6.26
N ASP A 82 12.64 -1.75 -6.75
CA ASP A 82 12.94 -1.76 -8.18
C ASP A 82 12.02 -2.72 -8.94
N VAL A 83 11.78 -3.93 -8.40
CA VAL A 83 10.94 -4.95 -9.04
C VAL A 83 9.51 -4.46 -9.26
N LEU A 84 8.93 -3.74 -8.30
CA LEU A 84 7.55 -3.26 -8.33
C LEU A 84 7.44 -1.80 -8.81
N GLU A 85 8.54 -1.18 -9.22
CA GLU A 85 8.63 0.25 -9.60
C GLU A 85 8.05 1.18 -8.52
N LEU A 86 8.39 0.95 -7.25
CA LEU A 86 7.93 1.78 -6.13
C LEU A 86 8.69 3.11 -6.06
N SER A 87 7.99 4.16 -5.68
CA SER A 87 8.51 5.53 -5.56
C SER A 87 8.74 5.94 -4.09
N CYS A 88 9.24 5.00 -3.27
CA CYS A 88 9.59 5.28 -1.87
C CYS A 88 10.69 6.36 -1.82
N ASP A 89 10.47 7.39 -1.01
CA ASP A 89 11.45 8.46 -0.79
C ASP A 89 12.44 8.10 0.35
N ASP A 90 12.10 7.11 1.18
CA ASP A 90 12.94 6.57 2.25
C ASP A 90 12.60 5.10 2.53
N TYR A 91 13.58 4.39 3.09
CA TYR A 91 13.47 2.98 3.46
C TYR A 91 14.15 2.74 4.80
N ILE A 92 13.36 2.65 5.87
CA ILE A 92 13.88 2.49 7.24
C ILE A 92 14.18 1.01 7.56
N ARG A 93 15.30 0.74 8.23
CA ARG A 93 15.62 -0.57 8.80
C ARG A 93 15.79 -0.44 10.31
N THR A 94 14.90 -1.02 11.11
CA THR A 94 14.85 -0.71 12.55
C THR A 94 16.14 -1.08 13.31
N SER A 95 16.93 -2.05 12.81
CA SER A 95 18.17 -2.47 13.46
C SER A 95 19.42 -1.66 13.13
N SER A 96 19.41 -0.91 12.01
CA SER A 96 20.63 -0.26 11.48
C SER A 96 20.47 1.24 11.22
N ASP A 97 19.24 1.75 11.15
CA ASP A 97 19.02 3.18 10.94
C ASP A 97 19.41 3.99 12.19
N PRO A 98 20.36 4.95 12.08
CA PRO A 98 20.85 5.71 13.22
C PRO A 98 19.78 6.62 13.85
N ARG A 99 18.71 6.95 13.12
CA ARG A 99 17.60 7.78 13.61
C ARG A 99 16.64 6.98 14.48
N HIS A 100 16.59 5.66 14.31
CA HIS A 100 15.53 4.83 14.88
C HIS A 100 15.62 4.70 16.40
N ARG A 101 16.74 4.17 16.90
CA ARG A 101 16.92 3.92 18.33
C ARG A 101 16.74 5.19 19.19
N PRO A 102 17.36 6.36 18.86
CA PRO A 102 17.16 7.57 19.63
C PRO A 102 15.68 8.02 19.72
N GLY A 103 14.91 7.90 18.63
CA GLY A 103 13.50 8.27 18.65
C GLY A 103 12.62 7.26 19.41
N VAL A 104 12.97 5.97 19.38
CA VAL A 104 12.33 4.95 20.23
C VAL A 104 12.56 5.24 21.71
N GLU A 105 13.80 5.55 22.09
CA GLU A 105 14.16 5.91 23.46
C GLU A 105 13.48 7.22 23.90
N TYR A 106 13.35 8.20 23.00
CA TYR A 106 12.60 9.43 23.25
C TYR A 106 11.11 9.17 23.49
N LEU A 107 10.44 8.39 22.63
CA LEU A 107 9.03 8.06 22.80
C LEU A 107 8.80 7.33 24.14
N TRP A 108 9.68 6.38 24.47
CA TRP A 108 9.66 5.69 25.75
C TRP A 108 9.75 6.68 26.92
N GLN A 109 10.73 7.59 26.90
CA GLN A 109 10.89 8.58 27.96
C GLN A 109 9.63 9.44 28.15
N ARG A 110 9.01 9.90 27.06
CA ARG A 110 7.79 10.72 27.11
C ARG A 110 6.63 9.99 27.79
N CYS A 111 6.40 8.72 27.46
CA CYS A 111 5.38 7.90 28.09
C CYS A 111 5.72 7.56 29.56
N ALA A 112 7.00 7.38 29.89
CA ALA A 112 7.46 7.18 31.26
C ALA A 112 7.21 8.44 32.12
N GLU A 113 7.50 9.63 31.59
CA GLU A 113 7.22 10.93 32.23
C GLU A 113 5.72 11.15 32.47
N ALA A 114 4.86 10.62 31.61
CA ALA A 114 3.41 10.61 31.80
C ALA A 114 2.92 9.64 32.89
N GLY A 115 3.79 8.75 33.39
CA GLY A 115 3.46 7.77 34.43
C GLY A 115 2.73 6.53 33.91
N ASP A 116 2.81 6.26 32.60
CA ASP A 116 2.03 5.22 31.93
C ASP A 116 2.69 3.83 31.93
N PHE A 117 3.80 3.69 32.65
CA PHE A 117 4.47 2.40 32.80
C PHE A 117 4.37 1.86 34.21
N TYR A 118 4.25 0.53 34.29
CA TYR A 118 4.40 -0.22 35.53
C TYR A 118 5.01 -1.58 35.26
N ARG A 119 5.61 -2.20 36.28
CA ARG A 119 6.11 -3.58 36.18
C ARG A 119 5.06 -4.54 36.68
N HIS A 120 4.91 -5.65 35.96
CA HIS A 120 4.01 -6.73 36.36
C HIS A 120 4.61 -8.07 35.98
N SER A 121 4.48 -9.06 36.87
CA SER A 121 4.79 -10.45 36.57
C SER A 121 3.54 -11.11 36.04
N TYR A 122 3.61 -11.60 34.80
CA TYR A 122 2.47 -12.20 34.12
C TYR A 122 2.81 -13.63 33.69
N THR A 123 1.83 -14.52 33.84
CA THR A 123 1.83 -15.86 33.26
C THR A 123 0.77 -15.89 32.17
N GLY A 124 1.15 -16.20 30.93
CA GLY A 124 0.16 -16.40 29.88
C GLY A 124 0.72 -16.98 28.61
N PHE A 125 -0.15 -17.11 27.62
CA PHE A 125 0.13 -17.82 26.38
C PHE A 125 0.59 -16.85 25.30
N TYR A 126 1.83 -17.02 24.85
CA TYR A 126 2.46 -16.15 23.87
C TYR A 126 2.51 -16.78 22.48
N CYS A 127 1.93 -16.12 21.49
CA CYS A 127 2.07 -16.54 20.11
C CYS A 127 3.28 -15.85 19.47
N VAL A 128 4.36 -16.61 19.22
CA VAL A 128 5.52 -16.16 18.44
C VAL A 128 5.11 -15.65 17.05
N GLY A 129 4.08 -16.28 16.44
CA GLY A 129 3.46 -15.86 15.19
C GLY A 129 2.97 -14.41 15.19
N CYS A 130 2.29 -13.99 16.26
CA CYS A 130 1.72 -12.65 16.35
C CYS A 130 2.57 -11.67 17.17
N GLU A 131 3.65 -12.15 17.76
CA GLU A 131 4.47 -11.45 18.76
C GLU A 131 3.65 -10.93 19.97
N GLN A 132 2.46 -11.50 20.24
CA GLN A 132 1.54 -11.03 21.28
C GLN A 132 1.06 -12.16 22.20
N PHE A 133 0.55 -11.76 23.38
CA PHE A 133 -0.14 -12.65 24.31
C PHE A 133 -1.61 -12.87 23.90
N TYR A 134 -2.11 -14.07 24.18
CA TYR A 134 -3.49 -14.48 24.07
C TYR A 134 -3.96 -15.07 25.40
N GLU A 135 -5.26 -14.92 25.71
CA GLU A 135 -5.89 -15.55 26.88
C GLU A 135 -6.33 -17.00 26.63
N VAL A 136 -6.10 -17.55 25.43
CA VAL A 136 -6.49 -18.91 25.04
C VAL A 136 -5.33 -19.89 25.12
N ASP A 137 -5.60 -21.11 25.62
CA ASP A 137 -4.64 -22.22 25.73
C ASP A 137 -4.65 -23.18 24.52
N ASP A 138 -5.58 -22.98 23.58
CA ASP A 138 -5.77 -23.86 22.42
C ASP A 138 -4.88 -23.43 21.23
N VAL A 139 -5.39 -22.59 20.33
CA VAL A 139 -4.65 -22.15 19.13
C VAL A 139 -4.76 -20.65 18.88
N CYS A 140 -3.68 -20.04 18.39
CA CYS A 140 -3.69 -18.65 17.94
C CYS A 140 -4.68 -18.48 16.76
N PRO A 141 -5.64 -17.54 16.83
CA PRO A 141 -6.65 -17.37 15.78
C PRO A 141 -6.06 -16.93 14.43
N GLU A 142 -4.88 -16.30 14.41
CA GLU A 142 -4.23 -15.84 13.18
C GLU A 142 -3.32 -16.89 12.53
N HIS A 143 -2.71 -17.76 13.33
CA HIS A 143 -1.66 -18.68 12.87
C HIS A 143 -2.01 -20.16 13.02
N GLY A 144 -3.07 -20.50 13.76
CA GLY A 144 -3.48 -21.87 14.02
C GLY A 144 -2.49 -22.70 14.84
N THR A 145 -1.49 -22.06 15.46
CA THR A 145 -0.46 -22.72 16.27
C THR A 145 -0.72 -22.51 17.76
N ALA A 146 -0.42 -23.52 18.57
CA ALA A 146 -0.50 -23.43 20.03
C ALA A 146 0.47 -22.36 20.57
N PRO A 147 0.00 -21.39 21.36
CA PRO A 147 0.85 -20.39 22.00
C PRO A 147 1.68 -20.99 23.15
N GLU A 148 2.86 -20.43 23.43
CA GLU A 148 3.77 -20.90 24.49
C GLU A 148 3.41 -20.28 25.84
N GLN A 149 3.27 -21.09 26.89
CA GLN A 149 3.11 -20.56 28.25
C GLN A 149 4.45 -19.98 28.74
N VAL A 150 4.46 -18.69 29.09
CA VAL A 150 5.65 -18.01 29.63
C VAL A 150 5.31 -17.29 30.93
N ILE A 151 6.27 -17.25 31.86
CA ILE A 151 6.20 -16.50 33.12
C ILE A 151 7.30 -15.44 33.05
N GLU A 152 6.92 -14.17 32.97
CA GLU A 152 7.88 -13.08 32.78
C GLU A 152 7.46 -11.84 33.58
N THR A 153 8.45 -11.14 34.14
CA THR A 153 8.27 -9.78 34.66
C THR A 153 8.61 -8.80 33.56
N ASN A 154 7.61 -8.07 33.08
CA ASN A 154 7.74 -7.11 31.99
C ASN A 154 7.26 -5.72 32.42
N TRP A 155 7.65 -4.71 31.66
CA TRP A 155 7.04 -3.40 31.66
C TRP A 155 5.72 -3.44 30.89
N PHE A 156 4.68 -2.84 31.44
CA PHE A 156 3.35 -2.73 30.85
C PHE A 156 3.01 -1.27 30.63
N PHE A 157 2.33 -0.99 29.52
CA PHE A 157 1.78 0.32 29.20
C PHE A 157 0.30 0.41 29.60
N ARG A 158 -0.05 1.51 30.27
CA ARG A 158 -1.41 1.86 30.67
C ARG A 158 -2.21 2.35 29.47
N LEU A 159 -2.78 1.43 28.70
CA LEU A 159 -3.63 1.77 27.56
C LEU A 159 -5.05 2.15 28.01
N SER A 160 -5.52 1.54 29.10
CA SER A 160 -6.89 1.70 29.61
C SER A 160 -7.35 3.16 29.79
N PRO A 161 -6.52 4.08 30.32
CA PRO A 161 -6.89 5.50 30.47
C PRO A 161 -7.13 6.23 29.14
N TYR A 162 -6.52 5.77 28.04
CA TYR A 162 -6.60 6.43 26.72
C TYR A 162 -7.78 5.98 25.87
N ARG A 163 -8.53 4.94 26.29
CA ARG A 163 -9.63 4.34 25.52
C ARG A 163 -10.61 5.38 24.97
N ASP A 164 -11.10 6.26 25.82
CA ASP A 164 -12.14 7.23 25.44
C ASP A 164 -11.58 8.30 24.49
N GLN A 165 -10.33 8.73 24.70
CA GLN A 165 -9.65 9.66 23.78
C GLN A 165 -9.39 9.04 22.40
N ILE A 166 -9.03 7.75 22.34
CA ILE A 166 -8.89 7.02 21.07
C ILE A 166 -10.24 6.96 20.35
N LYS A 167 -11.31 6.61 21.08
CA LYS A 167 -12.67 6.55 20.54
C LYS A 167 -13.14 7.90 20.03
N ASP A 168 -12.90 8.97 20.78
CA ASP A 168 -13.23 10.34 20.40
C ASP A 168 -12.46 10.77 19.16
N ALA A 169 -11.16 10.44 19.06
CA ALA A 169 -10.36 10.75 17.87
C ALA A 169 -10.90 10.08 16.61
N ILE A 170 -11.37 8.83 16.70
CA ILE A 170 -11.96 8.10 15.57
C ILE A 170 -13.36 8.63 15.22
N THR A 171 -14.21 8.88 16.23
CA THR A 171 -15.61 9.29 16.01
C THR A 171 -15.76 10.74 15.58
N SER A 172 -14.86 11.62 15.99
CA SER A 172 -14.80 13.03 15.54
C SER A 172 -14.27 13.20 14.12
N GLY A 173 -13.64 12.17 13.55
CA GLY A 173 -12.98 12.22 12.25
C GLY A 173 -11.55 12.75 12.28
N ASN A 174 -10.98 13.04 13.47
CA ASN A 174 -9.57 13.40 13.62
C ASN A 174 -8.64 12.28 13.12
N VAL A 175 -9.05 11.03 13.30
CA VAL A 175 -8.43 9.84 12.70
C VAL A 175 -9.48 9.09 11.89
N THR A 176 -9.32 9.08 10.57
CA THR A 176 -10.20 8.32 9.66
C THR A 176 -9.66 6.90 9.47
N ILE A 177 -10.53 5.90 9.57
CA ILE A 177 -10.19 4.50 9.27
C ILE A 177 -11.04 4.06 8.09
N ASN A 178 -10.37 3.66 7.00
CA ASN A 178 -10.98 3.20 5.77
C ASN A 178 -10.68 1.72 5.54
N PRO A 179 -11.66 0.92 5.10
CA PRO A 179 -13.07 1.28 4.91
C PRO A 179 -13.84 1.45 6.24
N PRO A 180 -15.04 2.07 6.22
CA PRO A 180 -15.86 2.30 7.42
C PRO A 180 -16.18 1.03 8.23
N GLN A 181 -16.19 -0.14 7.60
CA GLN A 181 -16.39 -1.43 8.25
C GLN A 181 -15.24 -1.73 9.23
N LYS A 182 -13.99 -1.46 8.84
CA LYS A 182 -12.82 -1.62 9.72
C LYS A 182 -12.83 -0.62 10.86
N ARG A 183 -13.29 0.62 10.61
CA ARG A 183 -13.57 1.59 11.68
C ARG A 183 -14.56 1.02 12.71
N ASN A 184 -15.65 0.42 12.25
CA ASN A 184 -16.68 -0.14 13.14
C ASN A 184 -16.14 -1.33 13.95
N GLU A 185 -15.29 -2.19 13.36
CA GLU A 185 -14.59 -3.26 14.07
C GLU A 185 -13.71 -2.70 15.20
N VAL A 186 -12.96 -1.62 14.94
CA VAL A 186 -12.13 -0.94 15.96
C VAL A 186 -12.98 -0.30 17.05
N LEU A 187 -14.08 0.37 16.71
CA LEU A 187 -15.00 0.96 17.71
C LEU A 187 -15.63 -0.12 18.58
N ALA A 188 -16.05 -1.25 18.00
CA ALA A 188 -16.58 -2.38 18.75
C ALA A 188 -15.53 -2.98 19.71
N LEU A 189 -14.26 -3.06 19.29
CA LEU A 189 -13.16 -3.47 20.17
C LEU A 189 -13.03 -2.50 21.36
N LEU A 190 -13.04 -1.19 21.12
CA LEU A 190 -12.96 -0.18 22.18
C LEU A 190 -14.15 -0.26 23.15
N ASP A 191 -15.36 -0.51 22.63
CA ASP A 191 -16.58 -0.64 23.43
C ASP A 191 -16.55 -1.87 24.35
N ASN A 192 -15.89 -2.95 23.93
CA ASN A 192 -15.68 -4.14 24.75
C ASN A 192 -14.58 -3.96 25.82
N GLY A 193 -13.89 -2.82 25.81
CA GLY A 193 -12.78 -2.51 26.71
C GLY A 193 -11.41 -2.83 26.10
N VAL A 194 -10.40 -2.09 26.54
CA VAL A 194 -9.00 -2.32 26.18
C VAL A 194 -8.20 -2.69 27.43
N GLN A 195 -7.26 -3.60 27.27
CA GLN A 195 -6.35 -4.02 28.33
C GLN A 195 -5.01 -3.33 28.18
N ASP A 196 -4.34 -3.09 29.32
CA ASP A 196 -2.93 -2.74 29.37
C ASP A 196 -2.09 -3.87 28.77
N PHE A 197 -1.01 -3.54 28.07
CA PHE A 197 -0.21 -4.53 27.33
C PHE A 197 1.27 -4.43 27.66
N SER A 198 1.95 -5.57 27.56
CA SER A 198 3.39 -5.66 27.82
C SER A 198 4.19 -4.99 26.70
N VAL A 199 5.03 -4.01 27.07
CA VAL A 199 5.89 -3.21 26.20
C VAL A 199 7.38 -3.54 26.32
N SER A 200 7.73 -4.56 27.11
CA SER A 200 9.08 -5.11 27.15
C SER A 200 9.07 -6.63 27.15
N ARG A 201 10.24 -7.23 26.91
CA ARG A 201 10.50 -8.66 27.06
C ARG A 201 11.86 -8.86 27.75
N PRO A 202 12.10 -10.00 28.44
CA PRO A 202 13.42 -10.28 28.98
C PRO A 202 14.47 -10.40 27.86
N ALA A 203 15.59 -9.69 27.98
CA ALA A 203 16.65 -9.65 26.97
C ALA A 203 17.18 -11.05 26.62
N ALA A 204 17.23 -11.95 27.61
CA ALA A 204 17.67 -13.33 27.44
C ALA A 204 16.83 -14.11 26.39
N ARG A 205 15.54 -13.80 26.26
CA ARG A 205 14.63 -14.47 25.32
C ARG A 205 15.03 -14.24 23.86
N ALA A 206 15.43 -13.01 23.55
CA ALA A 206 15.89 -12.60 22.23
C ALA A 206 17.41 -12.74 22.05
N SER A 207 18.13 -13.36 22.99
CA SER A 207 19.60 -13.37 23.02
C SER A 207 20.22 -11.97 22.89
N GLY A 208 19.57 -10.96 23.49
CA GLY A 208 20.00 -9.56 23.43
C GLY A 208 19.70 -8.85 22.10
N TRP A 209 18.97 -9.48 21.16
CA TRP A 209 18.52 -8.83 19.93
C TRP A 209 17.33 -7.90 20.21
N GLY A 210 17.45 -6.62 19.85
CA GLY A 210 16.44 -5.58 20.08
C GLY A 210 17.00 -4.34 20.77
N ILE A 211 16.13 -3.34 21.00
CA ILE A 211 16.50 -2.09 21.68
C ILE A 211 16.36 -2.28 23.20
N PRO A 212 17.40 -2.06 24.01
CA PRO A 212 17.29 -2.14 25.48
C PRO A 212 16.29 -1.13 26.03
N VAL A 213 15.55 -1.52 27.08
CA VAL A 213 14.71 -0.56 27.81
C VAL A 213 15.61 0.47 28.51
N PRO A 214 15.35 1.78 28.37
CA PRO A 214 16.09 2.80 29.11
C PRO A 214 16.10 2.53 30.62
N HIS A 215 17.30 2.47 31.21
CA HIS A 215 17.55 2.17 32.62
C HIS A 215 17.18 0.75 33.11
N ASP A 216 16.86 -0.18 32.20
CA ASP A 216 16.61 -1.60 32.54
C ASP A 216 17.21 -2.54 31.45
N PRO A 217 18.54 -2.78 31.47
CA PRO A 217 19.23 -3.54 30.42
C PRO A 217 18.86 -5.03 30.39
N ASP A 218 18.20 -5.55 31.43
CA ASP A 218 17.69 -6.93 31.47
C ASP A 218 16.42 -7.10 30.62
N GLN A 219 15.89 -5.99 30.10
CA GLN A 219 14.69 -5.92 29.27
C GLN A 219 15.02 -5.31 27.91
N VAL A 220 14.39 -5.85 26.86
CA VAL A 220 14.32 -5.24 25.53
C VAL A 220 12.92 -4.70 25.29
N ILE A 221 12.84 -3.58 24.58
CA ILE A 221 11.58 -2.98 24.14
C ILE A 221 10.85 -3.99 23.25
N TYR A 222 9.54 -4.09 23.45
CA TYR A 222 8.67 -4.95 22.66
C TYR A 222 8.64 -4.47 21.20
N VAL A 223 8.79 -5.40 20.25
CA VAL A 223 8.89 -5.11 18.82
C VAL A 223 7.83 -4.15 18.30
N TRP A 224 6.55 -4.29 18.70
CA TRP A 224 5.51 -3.38 18.23
C TRP A 224 5.68 -1.94 18.71
N TRP A 225 6.34 -1.72 19.84
CA TRP A 225 6.69 -0.37 20.29
C TRP A 225 7.76 0.25 19.39
N ASP A 226 8.87 -0.47 19.16
CA ASP A 226 9.94 0.05 18.30
C ASP A 226 9.45 0.19 16.85
N ALA A 227 8.77 -0.82 16.33
CA ALA A 227 8.26 -0.85 14.98
C ALA A 227 7.29 0.31 14.71
N LEU A 228 6.29 0.57 15.56
CA LEU A 228 5.37 1.70 15.34
C LEU A 228 6.08 3.06 15.34
N THR A 229 7.21 3.16 16.04
CA THR A 229 8.01 4.41 16.10
C THR A 229 8.78 4.67 14.80
N ASN A 230 8.86 3.70 13.87
CA ASN A 230 9.48 3.88 12.55
C ASN A 230 8.89 5.10 11.80
N TYR A 231 7.57 5.29 11.91
CA TYR A 231 6.84 6.36 11.22
C TYR A 231 7.30 7.76 11.63
N LEU A 232 7.80 7.92 12.87
CA LEU A 232 8.35 9.18 13.36
C LEU A 232 9.85 9.26 13.10
N THR A 233 10.58 8.19 13.39
CA THR A 233 12.05 8.17 13.36
C THR A 233 12.62 8.35 11.97
N ALA A 234 11.95 7.82 10.93
CA ALA A 234 12.36 8.00 9.55
C ALA A 234 12.31 9.47 9.07
N LEU A 235 11.63 10.36 9.79
CA LEU A 235 11.52 11.77 9.38
C LEU A 235 12.73 12.60 9.79
N GLY A 236 13.47 12.20 10.84
CA GLY A 236 14.63 12.95 11.33
C GLY A 236 14.33 14.45 11.51
N GLU A 237 15.14 15.31 10.89
CA GLU A 237 14.99 16.78 10.95
C GLU A 237 13.70 17.28 10.28
N GLU A 238 13.10 16.51 9.38
CA GLU A 238 11.87 16.87 8.67
C GLU A 238 10.60 16.52 9.45
N TYR A 239 10.72 16.01 10.69
CA TYR A 239 9.60 15.64 11.56
C TYR A 239 8.54 16.74 11.67
N ASN A 240 8.97 18.00 11.82
CA ASN A 240 8.04 19.11 11.98
C ASN A 240 7.20 19.37 10.72
N TYR A 241 7.77 19.16 9.53
CA TYR A 241 7.09 19.40 8.27
C TYR A 241 6.10 18.28 7.93
N TRP A 242 6.52 17.02 8.12
CA TRP A 242 5.72 15.86 7.71
C TRP A 242 4.78 15.32 8.79
N TRP A 243 5.12 15.47 10.08
CA TRP A 243 4.31 14.92 11.18
C TRP A 243 3.69 15.99 12.07
N ALA A 244 4.49 16.92 12.59
CA ALA A 244 4.01 17.86 13.61
C ALA A 244 3.08 18.96 13.06
N GLY A 245 3.17 19.27 11.76
CA GLY A 245 2.32 20.24 11.09
C GLY A 245 0.93 19.71 10.70
N ASP A 246 0.22 20.53 9.92
CA ASP A 246 -1.19 20.27 9.52
C ASP A 246 -1.32 19.36 8.28
N GLY A 247 -0.30 18.55 7.99
CA GLY A 247 -0.27 17.61 6.86
C GLY A 247 -1.12 16.36 7.08
N GLU A 248 -1.34 15.62 6.00
CA GLU A 248 -1.92 14.28 6.04
C GLU A 248 -0.85 13.26 6.45
N ARG A 249 -1.18 12.41 7.43
CA ARG A 249 -0.35 11.33 7.96
C ARG A 249 -1.09 10.01 7.75
N VAL A 250 -0.72 9.29 6.70
CA VAL A 250 -1.47 8.17 6.17
C VAL A 250 -0.70 6.87 6.38
N HIS A 251 -1.36 5.89 6.98
CA HIS A 251 -0.86 4.52 7.10
C HIS A 251 -1.67 3.59 6.19
N VAL A 252 -0.99 2.84 5.33
CA VAL A 252 -1.57 1.74 4.55
C VAL A 252 -1.12 0.43 5.18
N ILE A 253 -2.08 -0.36 5.68
CA ILE A 253 -1.80 -1.55 6.48
C ILE A 253 -2.73 -2.72 6.13
N GLY A 254 -2.26 -3.94 6.34
CA GLY A 254 -3.11 -5.13 6.31
C GLY A 254 -4.04 -5.28 7.53
N LYS A 255 -5.20 -5.93 7.35
CA LYS A 255 -6.21 -6.13 8.41
C LYS A 255 -5.66 -6.76 9.70
N GLY A 256 -4.67 -7.67 9.58
CA GLY A 256 -4.08 -8.38 10.71
C GLY A 256 -3.37 -7.50 11.74
N ILE A 257 -3.06 -6.26 11.38
CA ILE A 257 -2.30 -5.33 12.23
C ILE A 257 -3.09 -4.06 12.59
N THR A 258 -4.41 -4.07 12.32
CA THR A 258 -5.31 -2.94 12.57
C THR A 258 -5.30 -2.50 14.02
N ARG A 259 -5.37 -3.43 14.99
CA ARG A 259 -5.38 -3.10 16.42
C ARG A 259 -4.13 -2.35 16.85
N PHE A 260 -2.97 -2.68 16.29
CA PHE A 260 -1.71 -2.02 16.64
C PHE A 260 -1.69 -0.56 16.16
N HIS A 261 -2.25 -0.26 14.98
CA HIS A 261 -2.24 1.09 14.41
C HIS A 261 -3.41 1.95 14.88
N ALA A 262 -4.59 1.37 14.99
CA ALA A 262 -5.82 2.11 15.32
C ALA A 262 -6.13 2.18 16.82
N VAL A 263 -5.38 1.46 17.67
CA VAL A 263 -5.57 1.47 19.12
C VAL A 263 -4.24 1.72 19.83
N TYR A 264 -3.26 0.82 19.67
CA TYR A 264 -2.02 0.92 20.45
C TYR A 264 -1.25 2.18 20.06
N TRP A 265 -1.00 2.37 18.77
CA TRP A 265 -0.25 3.51 18.27
C TRP A 265 -0.87 4.85 18.66
N ILE A 266 -2.20 4.99 18.52
CA ILE A 266 -2.91 6.19 18.96
C ILE A 266 -2.74 6.39 20.47
N GLY A 267 -2.88 5.34 21.28
CA GLY A 267 -2.65 5.42 22.73
C GLY A 267 -1.22 5.85 23.10
N LEU A 268 -0.21 5.33 22.40
CA LEU A 268 1.19 5.72 22.61
C LEU A 268 1.42 7.20 22.28
N LEU A 269 0.89 7.67 21.15
CA LEU A 269 0.99 9.06 20.74
C LEU A 269 0.26 10.00 21.70
N LEU A 270 -0.93 9.62 22.18
CA LEU A 270 -1.68 10.39 23.18
C LEU A 270 -0.89 10.52 24.49
N SER A 271 -0.32 9.41 24.98
CA SER A 271 0.55 9.41 26.17
C SER A 271 1.77 10.31 26.00
N ALA A 272 2.43 10.25 24.84
CA ALA A 272 3.59 11.07 24.55
C ALA A 272 3.25 12.55 24.26
N GLY A 273 1.97 12.89 24.09
CA GLY A 273 1.49 14.21 23.69
C GLY A 273 1.87 14.57 22.25
N LEU A 274 1.90 13.59 21.35
CA LEU A 274 2.29 13.74 19.96
C LEU A 274 1.08 13.74 19.00
N PRO A 275 1.16 14.38 17.82
CA PRO A 275 0.09 14.37 16.83
C PRO A 275 -0.25 12.95 16.35
N LEU A 276 -1.53 12.72 16.07
CA LEU A 276 -2.09 11.44 15.62
C LEU A 276 -2.00 11.30 14.09
N PRO A 277 -1.91 10.06 13.54
CA PRO A 277 -2.13 9.85 12.11
C PRO A 277 -3.51 10.38 11.69
N THR A 278 -3.64 10.93 10.49
CA THR A 278 -4.94 11.43 9.99
C THR A 278 -5.77 10.33 9.39
N THR A 279 -5.14 9.34 8.76
CA THR A 279 -5.85 8.29 8.02
C THR A 279 -5.15 6.94 8.12
N ILE A 280 -5.94 5.89 8.31
CA ILE A 280 -5.49 4.49 8.28
C ILE A 280 -6.32 3.77 7.23
N HIS A 281 -5.68 3.41 6.11
CA HIS A 281 -6.28 2.55 5.09
C HIS A 281 -5.93 1.10 5.41
N VAL A 282 -6.97 0.27 5.54
CA VAL A 282 -6.86 -1.14 5.92
C VAL A 282 -7.31 -1.99 4.76
N HIS A 283 -6.40 -2.82 4.21
CA HIS A 283 -6.73 -3.78 3.18
C HIS A 283 -6.88 -5.20 3.75
N ASP A 284 -7.73 -6.00 3.11
CA ASP A 284 -7.91 -7.41 3.43
C ASP A 284 -6.80 -8.27 2.77
N TYR A 285 -6.81 -9.60 2.97
CA TYR A 285 -5.73 -10.48 2.53
C TYR A 285 -5.88 -10.93 1.06
N VAL A 286 -4.75 -11.34 0.47
CA VAL A 286 -4.74 -12.12 -0.76
C VAL A 286 -4.42 -13.57 -0.43
N ASN A 287 -5.21 -14.49 -0.97
CA ASN A 287 -5.16 -15.93 -0.73
C ASN A 287 -4.80 -16.68 -2.01
N VAL A 288 -4.27 -17.90 -1.85
CA VAL A 288 -3.97 -18.82 -2.97
C VAL A 288 -4.38 -20.24 -2.59
N GLY A 289 -5.15 -20.88 -3.46
CA GLY A 289 -5.76 -22.18 -3.22
C GLY A 289 -6.78 -22.16 -2.08
N GLY A 290 -7.43 -21.02 -1.80
CA GLY A 290 -8.38 -20.87 -0.70
C GLY A 290 -7.73 -20.78 0.70
N ALA A 291 -6.40 -20.70 0.78
CA ALA A 291 -5.65 -20.53 2.03
C ALA A 291 -4.84 -19.23 2.03
N LYS A 292 -4.62 -18.67 3.22
CA LYS A 292 -3.73 -17.53 3.43
C LYS A 292 -2.32 -17.88 2.95
N LEU A 293 -1.66 -16.94 2.27
CA LEU A 293 -0.27 -17.07 1.87
C LEU A 293 0.59 -17.32 3.12
N SER A 294 1.21 -18.49 3.19
CA SER A 294 2.08 -18.84 4.32
C SER A 294 3.15 -19.85 3.89
N LYS A 295 4.31 -19.78 4.55
CA LYS A 295 5.41 -20.72 4.30
C LYS A 295 5.09 -22.13 4.80
N SER A 296 4.28 -22.26 5.84
CA SER A 296 3.91 -23.57 6.43
C SER A 296 2.98 -24.37 5.54
N THR A 297 2.15 -23.73 4.73
CA THR A 297 1.22 -24.40 3.78
C THR A 297 1.81 -24.61 2.38
N GLY A 298 3.00 -24.06 2.08
CA GLY A 298 3.68 -24.21 0.79
C GLY A 298 3.12 -23.36 -0.36
N ASN A 299 2.03 -22.62 -0.13
CA ASN A 299 1.38 -21.75 -1.12
C ASN A 299 1.96 -20.33 -1.06
N ILE A 300 3.23 -20.15 -1.39
CA ILE A 300 3.84 -18.81 -1.53
C ILE A 300 3.81 -18.42 -3.01
N VAL A 301 3.37 -17.19 -3.28
CA VAL A 301 3.53 -16.55 -4.59
C VAL A 301 4.54 -15.43 -4.46
N ASP A 302 5.69 -15.62 -5.09
CA ASP A 302 6.79 -14.66 -5.10
C ASP A 302 6.48 -13.52 -6.09
N PRO A 303 6.44 -12.25 -5.65
CA PRO A 303 6.21 -11.13 -6.55
C PRO A 303 7.31 -10.99 -7.61
N VAL A 304 8.55 -11.40 -7.34
CA VAL A 304 9.66 -11.36 -8.31
C VAL A 304 9.40 -12.31 -9.47
N ASP A 305 8.91 -13.52 -9.19
CA ASP A 305 8.56 -14.50 -10.22
C ASP A 305 7.40 -14.00 -11.10
N LEU A 306 6.37 -13.38 -10.47
CA LEU A 306 5.25 -12.79 -11.19
C LEU A 306 5.70 -11.65 -12.11
N VAL A 307 6.54 -10.74 -11.62
CA VAL A 307 7.06 -9.63 -12.42
C VAL A 307 7.98 -10.12 -13.53
N THR A 308 8.84 -11.10 -13.26
CA THR A 308 9.73 -11.68 -14.27
C THR A 308 8.94 -12.33 -15.41
N THR A 309 7.82 -12.97 -15.07
CA THR A 309 7.00 -13.70 -16.05
C THR A 309 6.02 -12.80 -16.80
N PHE A 310 5.34 -11.89 -16.09
CA PHE A 310 4.20 -11.12 -16.63
C PHE A 310 4.44 -9.62 -16.74
N GLY A 311 5.55 -9.13 -16.17
CA GLY A 311 5.89 -7.71 -16.12
C GLY A 311 5.24 -6.96 -14.95
N THR A 312 5.89 -5.87 -14.54
CA THR A 312 5.47 -5.04 -13.41
C THR A 312 4.10 -4.39 -13.61
N ASP A 313 3.82 -3.89 -14.82
CA ASP A 313 2.52 -3.31 -15.16
C ASP A 313 1.36 -4.31 -14.92
N ALA A 314 1.57 -5.60 -15.24
CA ALA A 314 0.54 -6.62 -15.08
C ALA A 314 0.22 -6.93 -13.61
N LEU A 315 1.24 -7.04 -12.78
CA LEU A 315 1.05 -7.27 -11.35
C LEU A 315 0.39 -6.06 -10.68
N ARG A 316 0.88 -4.84 -10.95
CA ARG A 316 0.31 -3.62 -10.38
C ARG A 316 -1.13 -3.38 -10.81
N TRP A 317 -1.43 -3.63 -12.09
CA TRP A 317 -2.80 -3.55 -12.59
C TRP A 317 -3.70 -4.58 -11.91
N TRP A 318 -3.27 -5.84 -11.81
CA TRP A 318 -4.07 -6.86 -11.11
C TRP A 318 -4.36 -6.47 -9.65
N ILE A 319 -3.35 -6.01 -8.90
CA ILE A 319 -3.51 -5.55 -7.51
C ILE A 319 -4.58 -4.46 -7.41
N THR A 320 -4.54 -3.46 -8.29
CA THR A 320 -5.43 -2.29 -8.19
C THR A 320 -6.81 -2.52 -8.83
N ARG A 321 -6.91 -3.46 -9.77
CA ARG A 321 -8.13 -3.76 -10.53
C ARG A 321 -8.99 -4.86 -9.90
N GLU A 322 -8.35 -5.90 -9.35
CA GLU A 322 -9.02 -7.14 -8.95
C GLU A 322 -9.20 -7.29 -7.43
N VAL A 323 -8.41 -6.59 -6.62
CA VAL A 323 -8.54 -6.62 -5.15
C VAL A 323 -9.58 -5.57 -4.74
N PRO A 324 -10.72 -5.95 -4.14
CA PRO A 324 -11.72 -5.03 -3.65
C PRO A 324 -11.30 -4.40 -2.32
N LEU A 325 -11.99 -3.33 -1.92
CA LEU A 325 -11.80 -2.65 -0.64
C LEU A 325 -12.09 -3.55 0.58
N LEU A 326 -12.99 -4.53 0.41
CA LEU A 326 -13.43 -5.47 1.43
C LEU A 326 -13.54 -6.89 0.87
N GLY A 327 -13.12 -7.86 1.68
CA GLY A 327 -13.11 -9.27 1.36
C GLY A 327 -11.72 -9.73 0.92
N ASP A 328 -11.34 -10.93 1.38
CA ASP A 328 -10.10 -11.55 0.93
C ASP A 328 -10.20 -11.94 -0.55
N THR A 329 -9.09 -11.81 -1.28
CA THR A 329 -9.05 -12.03 -2.73
C THR A 329 -8.23 -13.26 -3.08
N GLU A 330 -8.83 -14.17 -3.83
CA GLU A 330 -8.10 -15.31 -4.39
C GLU A 330 -7.27 -14.89 -5.61
N PHE A 331 -5.96 -15.09 -5.55
CA PHE A 331 -5.06 -14.89 -6.67
C PHE A 331 -5.02 -16.12 -7.58
N THR A 332 -5.17 -15.90 -8.89
CA THR A 332 -4.83 -16.89 -9.90
C THR A 332 -4.13 -16.22 -11.07
N THR A 333 -3.15 -16.90 -11.66
CA THR A 333 -2.46 -16.43 -12.88
C THR A 333 -3.44 -16.14 -14.01
N ALA A 334 -4.51 -16.94 -14.15
CA ALA A 334 -5.55 -16.71 -15.15
C ALA A 334 -6.26 -15.37 -14.97
N ARG A 335 -6.58 -14.96 -13.73
CA ARG A 335 -7.19 -13.65 -13.45
C ARG A 335 -6.23 -12.50 -13.73
N LEU A 336 -4.94 -12.65 -13.42
CA LEU A 336 -3.91 -11.66 -13.76
C LEU A 336 -3.82 -11.46 -15.27
N ILE A 337 -3.64 -12.54 -16.03
CA ILE A 337 -3.56 -12.50 -17.49
C ILE A 337 -4.84 -11.91 -18.08
N GLN A 338 -6.01 -12.34 -17.60
CA GLN A 338 -7.30 -11.87 -18.09
C GLN A 338 -7.48 -10.37 -17.86
N ALA A 339 -7.23 -9.87 -16.63
CA ALA A 339 -7.39 -8.46 -16.30
C ALA A 339 -6.45 -7.58 -17.15
N TYR A 340 -5.17 -7.95 -17.22
CA TYR A 340 -4.19 -7.23 -18.04
C TYR A 340 -4.53 -7.26 -19.53
N ASN A 341 -4.84 -8.45 -20.08
CA ASN A 341 -5.12 -8.57 -21.51
C ASN A 341 -6.40 -7.85 -21.90
N THR A 342 -7.44 -7.92 -21.08
CA THR A 342 -8.73 -7.28 -21.37
C THR A 342 -8.60 -5.77 -21.33
N ASP A 343 -8.08 -5.23 -20.24
CA ASP A 343 -8.12 -3.79 -19.98
C ASP A 343 -6.96 -3.06 -20.66
N LEU A 344 -5.73 -3.56 -20.53
CA LEU A 344 -4.53 -2.88 -21.01
C LEU A 344 -4.17 -3.27 -22.45
N ALA A 345 -3.97 -4.55 -22.75
CA ALA A 345 -3.54 -4.95 -24.10
C ALA A 345 -4.65 -4.74 -25.15
N ASN A 346 -5.84 -5.26 -24.90
CA ASN A 346 -6.97 -5.23 -25.85
C ASN A 346 -7.80 -3.95 -25.78
N GLY A 347 -7.96 -3.40 -24.58
CA GLY A 347 -8.70 -2.17 -24.36
C GLY A 347 -7.89 -0.96 -24.82
N LEU A 348 -6.87 -0.60 -24.03
CA LEU A 348 -6.12 0.65 -24.22
C LEU A 348 -5.05 0.58 -25.31
N GLY A 349 -4.19 -0.45 -25.28
CA GLY A 349 -3.06 -0.61 -26.20
C GLY A 349 -3.51 -0.75 -27.65
N ASN A 350 -4.48 -1.63 -27.91
CA ASN A 350 -5.07 -1.79 -29.23
C ASN A 350 -5.83 -0.54 -29.72
N LEU A 351 -6.53 0.17 -28.83
CA LEU A 351 -7.18 1.45 -29.17
C LEU A 351 -6.16 2.48 -29.65
N ALA A 352 -5.08 2.67 -28.90
CA ALA A 352 -4.01 3.59 -29.27
C ALA A 352 -3.35 3.18 -30.59
N ASN A 353 -3.01 1.90 -30.75
CA ASN A 353 -2.38 1.38 -31.95
C ASN A 353 -3.26 1.56 -33.21
N ARG A 354 -4.54 1.19 -33.15
CA ARG A 354 -5.50 1.36 -34.27
C ARG A 354 -5.68 2.82 -34.64
N THR A 355 -5.83 3.69 -33.64
CA THR A 355 -6.04 5.13 -33.85
C THR A 355 -4.82 5.76 -34.51
N LEU A 356 -3.62 5.49 -34.00
CA LEU A 356 -2.38 6.01 -34.58
C LEU A 356 -2.12 5.46 -35.98
N THR A 357 -2.40 4.17 -36.22
CA THR A 357 -2.28 3.57 -37.57
C THR A 357 -3.16 4.31 -38.58
N LEU A 358 -4.43 4.57 -38.24
CA LEU A 358 -5.33 5.31 -39.12
C LEU A 358 -4.88 6.76 -39.31
N LEU A 359 -4.38 7.41 -38.27
CA LEU A 359 -3.86 8.78 -38.35
C LEU A 359 -2.63 8.87 -39.28
N HIS A 360 -1.71 7.91 -39.18
CA HIS A 360 -0.54 7.81 -40.07
C HIS A 360 -0.91 7.53 -41.51
N THR A 361 -1.74 6.51 -41.72
CA THR A 361 -2.10 6.05 -43.07
C THR A 361 -2.98 7.03 -43.84
N GLN A 362 -3.85 7.78 -43.15
CA GLN A 362 -4.81 8.68 -43.80
C GLN A 362 -4.42 10.16 -43.72
N TYR A 363 -3.69 10.57 -42.68
CA TYR A 363 -3.44 12.00 -42.37
C TYR A 363 -1.97 12.29 -42.06
N GLY A 364 -1.04 11.39 -42.45
CA GLY A 364 0.40 11.60 -42.30
C GLY A 364 0.88 11.71 -40.86
N GLY A 365 0.11 11.17 -39.90
CA GLY A 365 0.45 11.17 -38.48
C GLY A 365 0.25 12.52 -37.79
N GLN A 366 -0.40 13.48 -38.47
CA GLN A 366 -0.70 14.80 -37.93
C GLN A 366 -2.09 14.78 -37.30
N PRO A 367 -2.28 15.28 -36.06
CA PRO A 367 -3.61 15.45 -35.49
C PRO A 367 -4.27 16.69 -36.09
N HIS A 368 -5.60 16.70 -36.08
CA HIS A 368 -6.38 17.88 -36.41
C HIS A 368 -6.32 18.89 -35.26
N VAL A 369 -6.23 20.18 -35.57
CA VAL A 369 -6.04 21.26 -34.58
C VAL A 369 -7.34 21.63 -33.85
N ASP A 370 -8.49 21.42 -34.49
CA ASP A 370 -9.79 21.67 -33.87
C ASP A 370 -10.12 20.62 -32.79
N GLU A 371 -10.33 21.11 -31.56
CA GLU A 371 -10.65 20.34 -30.37
C GLU A 371 -12.14 20.27 -30.05
N ALA A 372 -13.00 20.93 -30.83
CA ALA A 372 -14.44 20.90 -30.58
C ALA A 372 -14.99 19.46 -30.74
N PRO A 373 -16.08 19.12 -30.01
CA PRO A 373 -16.77 17.86 -30.21
C PRO A 373 -17.09 17.60 -31.67
N VAL A 374 -16.98 16.33 -32.07
CA VAL A 374 -17.25 15.87 -33.42
C VAL A 374 -18.42 14.91 -33.41
N ASN A 375 -19.34 15.14 -34.34
CA ASN A 375 -20.50 14.30 -34.55
C ASN A 375 -20.51 13.82 -36.00
N GLY A 376 -20.97 12.59 -36.19
CA GLY A 376 -21.35 12.04 -37.46
C GLY A 376 -22.83 11.65 -37.47
N PRO A 377 -23.32 11.03 -38.55
CA PRO A 377 -24.75 10.75 -38.71
C PRO A 377 -25.34 9.83 -37.63
N THR A 378 -24.53 8.97 -37.02
CA THR A 378 -24.97 7.92 -36.07
C THR A 378 -24.09 7.82 -34.83
N TRP A 379 -23.20 8.79 -34.60
CA TRP A 379 -22.20 8.76 -33.53
C TRP A 379 -21.79 10.19 -33.15
N ASP A 380 -21.38 10.40 -31.90
CA ASP A 380 -20.82 11.67 -31.45
C ASP A 380 -19.81 11.45 -30.31
N SER A 381 -18.87 12.40 -30.14
CA SER A 381 -17.81 12.32 -29.13
C SER A 381 -18.21 12.83 -27.74
N THR A 382 -19.43 13.35 -27.55
CA THR A 382 -19.83 14.09 -26.33
C THR A 382 -19.68 13.25 -25.07
N ALA A 383 -20.08 11.97 -25.12
CA ALA A 383 -19.98 11.06 -23.98
C ALA A 383 -18.52 10.79 -23.59
N LEU A 384 -17.64 10.60 -24.57
CA LEU A 384 -16.21 10.40 -24.34
C LEU A 384 -15.57 11.65 -23.73
N GLU A 385 -15.92 12.83 -24.23
CA GLU A 385 -15.37 14.09 -23.76
C GLU A 385 -15.82 14.42 -22.33
N THR A 386 -17.09 14.14 -22.03
CA THR A 386 -17.62 14.25 -20.67
C THR A 386 -16.86 13.30 -19.73
N ALA A 387 -16.66 12.05 -20.14
CA ALA A 387 -15.91 11.08 -19.36
C ALA A 387 -14.45 11.49 -19.14
N CYS A 388 -13.75 11.96 -20.19
CA CYS A 388 -12.36 12.43 -20.07
C CYS A 388 -12.24 13.64 -19.14
N THR A 389 -13.21 14.56 -19.18
CA THR A 389 -13.23 15.75 -18.31
C THR A 389 -13.47 15.36 -16.85
N ALA A 390 -14.36 14.40 -16.60
CA ALA A 390 -14.70 13.94 -15.26
C ALA A 390 -13.68 12.94 -14.68
N LEU A 391 -12.86 12.30 -15.52
CA LEU A 391 -11.98 11.20 -15.12
C LEU A 391 -11.04 11.55 -13.95
N PRO A 392 -10.30 12.68 -13.96
CA PRO A 392 -9.43 13.03 -12.83
C PRO A 392 -10.21 13.14 -11.51
N ALA A 393 -11.34 13.86 -11.50
CA ALA A 393 -12.16 14.05 -10.30
C ALA A 393 -12.79 12.74 -9.79
N ASN A 394 -13.19 11.84 -10.69
CA ASN A 394 -13.72 10.53 -10.31
C ASN A 394 -12.63 9.64 -9.67
N ILE A 395 -11.39 9.71 -10.19
CA ILE A 395 -10.25 9.00 -9.58
C ILE A 395 -9.89 9.61 -8.23
N ASP A 396 -9.87 10.95 -8.13
CA ASP A 396 -9.61 11.66 -6.87
C ASP A 396 -10.60 11.18 -5.79
N ALA A 397 -11.91 11.19 -6.10
CA ALA A 397 -12.96 10.77 -5.18
C ALA A 397 -12.86 9.29 -4.78
N ALA A 398 -12.50 8.40 -5.69
CA ALA A 398 -12.30 6.98 -5.38
C ALA A 398 -11.09 6.77 -4.44
N LEU A 399 -9.99 7.48 -4.69
CA LEU A 399 -8.75 7.32 -3.94
C LEU A 399 -8.75 8.04 -2.58
N GLU A 400 -9.68 8.95 -2.30
CA GLU A 400 -9.91 9.49 -0.94
C GLU A 400 -10.13 8.39 0.11
N THR A 401 -10.73 7.27 -0.29
CA THR A 401 -10.96 6.10 0.60
C THR A 401 -10.09 4.89 0.25
N ALA A 402 -9.11 5.08 -0.65
CA ALA A 402 -8.30 4.01 -1.24
C ALA A 402 -9.10 2.93 -1.99
N ASP A 403 -10.21 3.30 -2.66
CA ASP A 403 -10.94 2.39 -3.56
C ASP A 403 -10.27 2.35 -4.95
N PHE A 404 -9.15 1.62 -5.03
CA PHE A 404 -8.39 1.46 -6.27
C PHE A 404 -9.20 0.80 -7.39
N ARG A 405 -10.15 -0.07 -7.05
CA ARG A 405 -10.98 -0.79 -8.02
C ARG A 405 -12.01 0.14 -8.66
N ALA A 406 -12.60 1.05 -7.89
CA ALA A 406 -13.45 2.11 -8.43
C ALA A 406 -12.64 3.07 -9.32
N ALA A 407 -11.45 3.49 -8.87
CA ALA A 407 -10.58 4.37 -9.65
C ALA A 407 -10.20 3.74 -11.02
N THR A 408 -9.76 2.48 -11.02
CA THR A 408 -9.42 1.75 -12.25
C THR A 408 -10.65 1.46 -13.12
N ALA A 409 -11.84 1.29 -12.53
CA ALA A 409 -13.08 1.14 -13.29
C ALA A 409 -13.42 2.39 -14.11
N HIS A 410 -13.16 3.60 -13.59
CA HIS A 410 -13.34 4.84 -14.35
C HIS A 410 -12.39 4.94 -15.55
N LEU A 411 -11.14 4.50 -15.41
CA LEU A 411 -10.19 4.39 -16.53
C LEU A 411 -10.74 3.45 -17.61
N VAL A 412 -11.13 2.24 -17.22
CA VAL A 412 -11.64 1.21 -18.15
C VAL A 412 -12.94 1.67 -18.82
N ALA A 413 -13.85 2.32 -18.10
CA ALA A 413 -15.08 2.87 -18.67
C ALA A 413 -14.78 3.92 -19.75
N THR A 414 -13.80 4.78 -19.52
CA THR A 414 -13.38 5.81 -20.50
C THR A 414 -12.74 5.18 -21.74
N VAL A 415 -11.89 4.15 -21.56
CA VAL A 415 -11.33 3.33 -22.66
C VAL A 415 -12.44 2.67 -23.48
N ASN A 416 -13.47 2.14 -22.82
CA ASN A 416 -14.59 1.48 -23.49
C ASN A 416 -15.41 2.46 -24.33
N LEU A 417 -15.67 3.67 -23.82
CA LEU A 417 -16.35 4.73 -24.59
C LEU A 417 -15.55 5.11 -25.85
N ALA A 418 -14.24 5.24 -25.74
CA ALA A 418 -13.38 5.54 -26.90
C ALA A 418 -13.39 4.41 -27.94
N ASN A 419 -13.35 3.15 -27.50
CA ASN A 419 -13.48 2.00 -28.40
C ASN A 419 -14.86 1.93 -29.08
N GLN A 420 -15.95 2.19 -28.33
CA GLN A 420 -17.31 2.24 -28.87
C GLN A 420 -17.45 3.34 -29.93
N LEU A 421 -16.92 4.53 -29.65
CA LEU A 421 -16.91 5.65 -30.58
C LEU A 421 -16.13 5.32 -31.86
N LEU A 422 -14.90 4.79 -31.74
CA LEU A 422 -14.10 4.37 -32.89
C LEU A 422 -14.85 3.35 -33.75
N ASN A 423 -15.51 2.38 -33.12
CA ASN A 423 -16.23 1.34 -33.82
C ASN A 423 -17.51 1.84 -34.50
N ALA A 424 -18.30 2.70 -33.84
CA ALA A 424 -19.52 3.27 -34.40
C ALA A 424 -19.24 4.20 -35.60
N ALA A 425 -18.10 4.90 -35.56
CA ALA A 425 -17.72 5.82 -36.63
C ALA A 425 -17.15 5.14 -37.87
N GLU A 426 -16.61 3.92 -37.74
CA GLU A 426 -15.95 3.16 -38.80
C GLU A 426 -14.94 3.98 -39.63
N PRO A 427 -13.95 4.66 -39.00
CA PRO A 427 -13.01 5.56 -39.69
C PRO A 427 -12.12 4.87 -40.73
N TRP A 428 -12.06 3.54 -40.74
CA TRP A 428 -11.38 2.77 -41.79
C TRP A 428 -12.17 2.70 -43.11
N LYS A 429 -13.46 3.07 -43.11
CA LYS A 429 -14.32 3.13 -44.32
C LYS A 429 -14.55 4.56 -44.82
N ARG A 430 -14.01 5.57 -44.13
CA ARG A 430 -14.34 6.98 -44.32
C ARG A 430 -13.07 7.82 -44.31
N HIS A 431 -13.12 8.96 -45.00
CA HIS A 431 -12.05 9.95 -45.04
C HIS A 431 -12.65 11.35 -45.00
N GLY A 432 -11.88 12.32 -44.50
CA GLY A 432 -12.25 13.73 -44.49
C GLY A 432 -12.12 14.35 -43.10
N THR A 433 -12.47 15.63 -43.00
CA THR A 433 -12.23 16.47 -41.81
C THR A 433 -12.83 15.89 -40.54
N ASP A 434 -14.06 15.38 -40.58
CA ASP A 434 -14.71 14.82 -39.38
C ASP A 434 -14.05 13.51 -38.90
N THR A 435 -13.56 12.68 -39.84
CA THR A 435 -12.80 11.47 -39.49
C THR A 435 -11.45 11.84 -38.89
N HIS A 436 -10.78 12.87 -39.42
CA HIS A 436 -9.52 13.39 -38.89
C HIS A 436 -9.69 13.96 -37.48
N ARG A 437 -10.74 14.78 -37.27
CA ARG A 437 -11.13 15.33 -35.96
C ARG A 437 -11.41 14.20 -34.96
N LEU A 438 -12.20 13.20 -35.34
CA LEU A 438 -12.51 12.04 -34.50
C LEU A 438 -11.26 11.30 -34.02
N LEU A 439 -10.36 10.92 -34.92
CA LEU A 439 -9.13 10.22 -34.54
C LEU A 439 -8.29 11.08 -33.57
N SER A 440 -8.26 12.40 -33.80
CA SER A 440 -7.57 13.35 -32.94
C SER A 440 -8.21 13.46 -31.54
N ARG A 441 -9.55 13.41 -31.44
CA ARG A 441 -10.25 13.33 -30.15
C ARG A 441 -9.94 12.04 -29.40
N ILE A 442 -9.84 10.91 -30.10
CA ILE A 442 -9.46 9.63 -29.47
C ILE A 442 -8.01 9.66 -29.00
N VAL A 443 -7.08 10.24 -29.78
CA VAL A 443 -5.70 10.48 -29.32
C VAL A 443 -5.68 11.32 -28.03
N GLN A 444 -6.48 12.39 -27.99
CA GLN A 444 -6.57 13.24 -26.79
C GLN A 444 -7.14 12.49 -25.59
N ALA A 445 -8.18 11.67 -25.79
CA ALA A 445 -8.71 10.80 -24.74
C ALA A 445 -7.64 9.82 -24.23
N CYS A 446 -6.88 9.17 -25.13
CA CYS A 446 -5.77 8.30 -24.75
C CYS A 446 -4.68 9.04 -23.98
N ARG A 447 -4.41 10.32 -24.27
CA ARG A 447 -3.46 11.14 -23.50
C ARG A 447 -3.96 11.37 -22.07
N THR A 448 -5.24 11.75 -21.90
CA THR A 448 -5.84 11.89 -20.56
C THR A 448 -5.78 10.58 -19.79
N ILE A 449 -6.15 9.46 -20.44
CA ILE A 449 -6.07 8.12 -19.83
C ILE A 449 -4.63 7.77 -19.45
N ALA A 450 -3.63 8.06 -20.31
CA ALA A 450 -2.23 7.80 -20.01
C ALA A 450 -1.75 8.58 -18.77
N THR A 451 -2.12 9.86 -18.65
CA THR A 451 -1.81 10.66 -17.46
C THR A 451 -2.40 10.03 -16.21
N GLU A 452 -3.69 9.71 -16.22
CA GLU A 452 -4.40 9.15 -15.07
C GLU A 452 -4.03 7.68 -14.78
N LEU A 453 -3.43 6.96 -15.73
CA LEU A 453 -2.88 5.62 -15.55
C LEU A 453 -1.54 5.63 -14.81
N THR A 454 -0.82 6.77 -14.80
CA THR A 454 0.55 6.89 -14.25
C THR A 454 0.71 6.37 -12.82
N PRO A 455 -0.22 6.62 -11.87
CA PRO A 455 -0.11 6.07 -10.53
C PRO A 455 -0.20 4.53 -10.49
N PHE A 456 -0.95 3.93 -11.40
CA PHE A 456 -1.27 2.51 -11.42
C PHE A 456 -0.22 1.70 -12.19
N CYS A 457 0.19 2.15 -13.37
CA CYS A 457 1.15 1.47 -14.26
C CYS A 457 2.16 2.50 -14.79
N PRO A 458 3.16 2.93 -14.00
CA PRO A 458 4.00 4.07 -14.35
C PRO A 458 4.81 3.85 -15.63
N ALA A 459 5.51 2.72 -15.80
CA ALA A 459 6.21 2.41 -17.03
C ALA A 459 5.25 2.29 -18.24
N GLY A 460 4.14 1.57 -18.09
CA GLY A 460 3.13 1.43 -19.14
C GLY A 460 2.52 2.75 -19.60
N ALA A 461 2.17 3.61 -18.64
CA ALA A 461 1.68 4.96 -18.89
C ALA A 461 2.72 5.83 -19.60
N ALA A 462 3.99 5.77 -19.19
CA ALA A 462 5.07 6.53 -19.83
C ALA A 462 5.29 6.09 -21.28
N ARG A 463 5.29 4.78 -21.56
CA ARG A 463 5.37 4.25 -22.94
C ARG A 463 4.20 4.77 -23.78
N LEU A 464 2.98 4.72 -23.25
CA LEU A 464 1.78 5.20 -23.93
C LEU A 464 1.84 6.71 -24.21
N ALA A 465 2.17 7.50 -23.19
CA ALA A 465 2.26 8.96 -23.29
C ALA A 465 3.33 9.39 -24.31
N SER A 466 4.49 8.72 -24.32
CA SER A 466 5.56 8.97 -25.29
C SER A 466 5.08 8.72 -26.72
N GLN A 467 4.41 7.58 -26.96
CA GLN A 467 3.88 7.24 -28.27
C GLN A 467 2.82 8.24 -28.76
N LEU A 468 1.94 8.70 -27.88
CA LEU A 468 0.87 9.67 -28.19
C LEU A 468 1.39 11.11 -28.32
N THR A 469 2.51 11.45 -27.68
CA THR A 469 3.13 12.78 -27.78
C THR A 469 3.92 12.91 -29.07
N ASN A 470 4.79 11.94 -29.33
CA ASN A 470 5.62 11.93 -30.53
C ASN A 470 4.82 11.59 -31.79
N LEU A 471 3.60 11.06 -31.61
CA LEU A 471 2.79 10.47 -32.68
C LEU A 471 3.65 9.52 -33.50
N ALA A 472 4.47 8.73 -32.80
CA ALA A 472 5.41 7.80 -33.42
C ALA A 472 4.66 6.74 -34.22
N ALA A 473 5.40 6.01 -35.07
CA ALA A 473 4.83 4.85 -35.75
C ALA A 473 4.20 3.88 -34.72
N PRO A 474 3.07 3.25 -35.06
CA PRO A 474 2.29 2.48 -34.10
C PRO A 474 3.01 1.20 -33.67
N GLU A 475 3.51 1.17 -32.42
CA GLU A 475 4.02 -0.03 -31.75
C GLU A 475 3.04 -0.51 -30.66
N PRO A 476 3.03 -1.80 -30.30
CA PRO A 476 2.23 -2.29 -29.18
C PRO A 476 2.76 -1.78 -27.83
N THR A 477 2.01 -0.90 -27.16
CA THR A 477 2.39 -0.37 -25.84
C THR A 477 2.28 -1.40 -24.70
N PHE A 478 1.29 -2.28 -24.83
CA PHE A 478 0.96 -3.36 -23.90
C PHE A 478 0.87 -4.65 -24.69
N THR A 479 1.90 -5.50 -24.58
CA THR A 479 1.94 -6.80 -25.27
C THR A 479 1.09 -7.81 -24.52
N ARG A 480 0.26 -8.57 -25.24
CA ARG A 480 -0.57 -9.63 -24.66
C ARG A 480 0.27 -10.65 -23.90
N LEU A 481 -0.21 -11.03 -22.72
CA LEU A 481 0.31 -12.14 -21.94
C LEU A 481 -0.32 -13.46 -22.39
N THR A 482 0.42 -14.55 -22.25
CA THR A 482 0.00 -15.92 -22.59
C THR A 482 -0.16 -16.79 -21.37
#